data_AF-A0A249MVK0-F1
#
_entry.id   AF-A0A249MVK0-F1
#
_cell.length_a   1.000
_cell.length_b   1.000
_cell.length_c   1.000
_cell.angle_alpha   90.00
_cell.angle_beta   90.00
_cell.angle_gamma   90.00
#
_symmetry.space_group_name_H-M   'P 1'
#
loop_
_entity.id
_entity.type
_entity.pdbx_description
1 polymer ?
#
loop_
_entity_poly.entity_id
_entity_poly.type
_entity_poly.pdbx_seq_one_letter_code
_entity_poly.pdbx_strand_id
1 'polypeptide(L)'
;MNLLPFALSAIRQHWRIGLIAIALLALAIQTFRLSATQGALQAEKSGRRADAASYAQAQAEAAAIALSAKMKKEAEYAAKAEQADARADDLGQRYHAAVLRYQAAQRSGRATDMPGTAQSAESSDGPGGSPVIPLGNILIPEADAFVCATNTGRLQAAREWALSLEVQQ
;
A
#
# COMPACT_ATOMS: atom_id res chain seq x y z
N MET A 1 52.72 -55.56 57.94
CA MET A 1 53.48 -54.91 56.85
C MET A 1 53.30 -53.40 56.96
N ASN A 2 54.36 -52.68 57.37
CA ASN A 2 54.31 -51.24 57.62
C ASN A 2 54.38 -50.48 56.30
N LEU A 3 53.22 -50.22 55.68
CA LEU A 3 53.10 -49.49 54.40
C LEU A 3 53.41 -48.00 54.53
N LEU A 4 53.25 -47.43 55.72
CA LEU A 4 53.43 -46.00 56.01
C LEU A 4 54.90 -45.52 55.85
N PRO A 5 55.92 -46.16 56.45
CA PRO A 5 57.31 -45.71 56.28
C PRO A 5 57.83 -45.90 54.83
N PHE A 6 57.38 -46.95 54.13
CA PHE A 6 57.73 -47.18 52.73
C PHE A 6 57.14 -46.09 51.82
N ALA A 7 55.85 -45.76 52.00
CA ALA A 7 55.17 -44.69 51.27
C ALA A 7 55.86 -43.33 51.49
N LEU A 8 56.21 -42.99 52.73
CA LEU A 8 56.91 -41.74 53.06
C LEU A 8 58.30 -41.64 52.38
N SER A 9 59.05 -42.74 52.33
CA SER A 9 60.36 -42.78 51.65
C SER A 9 60.24 -42.66 50.12
N ALA A 10 59.27 -43.36 49.52
CA ALA A 10 59.00 -43.33 48.09
C ALA A 10 58.49 -41.94 47.63
N ILE A 11 57.63 -41.31 48.45
CA ILE A 11 57.15 -39.94 48.21
C ILE A 11 58.34 -38.97 48.24
N ARG A 12 59.23 -39.08 49.24
CA ARG A 12 60.42 -38.20 49.33
C ARG A 12 61.38 -38.40 48.16
N GLN A 13 61.49 -39.61 47.62
CA GLN A 13 62.41 -39.94 46.53
C GLN A 13 61.85 -39.58 45.14
N HIS A 14 60.52 -39.63 44.96
CA HIS A 14 59.87 -39.44 43.65
C HIS A 14 58.87 -38.28 43.59
N TRP A 15 58.87 -37.36 44.57
CA TRP A 15 57.93 -36.23 44.62
C TRP A 15 57.90 -35.40 43.33
N ARG A 16 59.05 -35.22 42.67
CA ARG A 16 59.15 -34.51 41.38
C ARG A 16 58.37 -35.19 40.28
N ILE A 17 58.42 -36.52 40.21
CA ILE A 17 57.68 -37.33 39.23
C ILE A 17 56.19 -37.26 39.52
N GLY A 18 55.80 -37.32 40.79
CA GLY A 18 54.41 -37.12 41.23
C GLY A 18 53.86 -35.75 40.81
N LEU A 19 54.64 -34.68 41.01
CA LEU A 19 54.25 -33.34 40.57
C LEU A 19 54.12 -33.22 39.05
N ILE A 20 55.05 -33.80 38.29
CA ILE A 20 54.98 -33.81 36.83
C ILE A 20 53.73 -34.57 36.36
N ALA A 21 53.43 -35.73 36.96
CA ALA A 21 52.23 -36.50 36.63
C ALA A 21 50.94 -35.72 36.93
N ILE A 22 50.87 -35.02 38.06
CA ILE A 22 49.73 -34.16 38.42
C ILE A 22 49.60 -32.99 37.43
N ALA A 23 50.72 -32.35 37.07
CA ALA A 23 50.73 -31.25 36.11
C ALA A 23 50.26 -31.70 34.72
N LEU A 24 50.72 -32.87 34.25
CA LEU A 24 50.28 -33.46 32.98
C LEU A 24 48.80 -33.83 33.01
N LEU A 25 48.30 -34.39 34.12
CA LEU A 25 46.89 -34.69 34.28
C LEU A 25 46.03 -33.41 34.24
N ALA A 26 46.46 -32.36 34.94
CA ALA A 26 45.77 -31.07 34.93
C ALA A 26 45.76 -30.45 33.52
N LEU A 27 46.87 -30.54 32.79
CA LEU A 27 46.98 -30.07 31.41
C LEU A 27 46.04 -30.85 30.49
N ALA A 28 46.00 -32.18 30.60
CA ALA A 28 45.12 -33.04 29.82
C ALA A 28 43.64 -32.69 30.03
N ILE A 29 43.23 -32.51 31.30
CA ILE A 29 41.86 -32.10 31.65
C ILE A 29 41.54 -30.72 31.05
N GLN A 30 42.46 -29.76 31.16
CA GLN A 30 42.26 -28.42 30.60
C GLN A 30 42.15 -28.45 29.07
N THR A 31 43.01 -29.22 28.39
CA THR A 31 42.95 -29.37 26.93
C THR A 31 41.65 -30.00 26.45
N PHE A 32 41.13 -31.01 27.17
CA PHE A 32 39.88 -31.66 26.83
C PHE A 32 38.67 -30.72 27.03
N ARG A 33 38.67 -29.94 28.12
CA ARG A 33 37.65 -28.91 28.34
C ARG A 33 37.69 -27.85 27.23
N LEU A 34 38.88 -27.40 26.85
CA LEU A 34 39.05 -26.42 25.79
C LEU A 34 38.55 -26.97 24.44
N SER A 35 38.93 -28.20 24.07
CA SER A 35 38.49 -28.81 22.81
C SER A 35 36.98 -29.03 22.77
N ALA A 36 36.36 -29.43 23.87
CA ALA A 36 34.91 -29.58 23.97
C ALA A 36 34.19 -28.23 23.76
N THR A 37 34.69 -27.15 24.37
CA THR A 37 34.11 -25.81 24.18
C THR A 37 34.30 -25.27 22.76
N GLN A 38 35.45 -25.56 22.13
CA GLN A 38 35.71 -25.18 20.74
C GLN A 38 34.81 -25.95 19.76
N GLY A 39 34.57 -27.25 20.00
CA GLY A 39 33.65 -28.06 19.21
C GLY A 39 32.21 -27.54 19.30
N ALA A 40 31.74 -27.21 20.50
CA ALA A 40 30.42 -26.61 20.70
C ALA A 40 30.28 -25.26 19.98
N LEU A 41 31.31 -24.41 20.07
CA LEU A 41 31.33 -23.11 19.36
C LEU A 41 31.32 -23.27 17.84
N GLN A 42 32.06 -24.25 17.30
CA GLN A 42 32.05 -24.53 15.87
C GLN A 42 30.69 -25.04 15.39
N ALA A 43 30.08 -25.96 16.14
CA ALA A 43 28.75 -26.49 15.84
C ALA A 43 27.68 -25.38 15.84
N GLU A 44 27.73 -24.48 16.82
CA GLU A 44 26.82 -23.33 16.89
C GLU A 44 27.06 -22.35 15.71
N LYS A 45 28.32 -22.09 15.35
CA LYS A 45 28.64 -21.24 14.18
C LYS A 45 28.16 -21.86 12.87
N SER A 46 28.29 -23.17 12.69
CA SER A 46 27.76 -23.84 11.50
C SER A 46 26.23 -23.84 11.49
N GLY A 47 25.59 -24.05 12.63
CA GLY A 47 24.13 -23.97 12.76
C GLY A 47 23.62 -22.58 12.39
N ARG A 48 24.18 -21.52 12.99
CA ARG A 48 23.80 -20.14 12.70
C ARG A 48 24.00 -19.74 11.24
N ARG A 49 25.00 -20.29 10.56
CA ARG A 49 25.20 -20.07 9.11
C ARG A 49 24.12 -20.76 8.27
N ALA A 50 23.74 -21.99 8.64
CA ALA A 50 22.66 -22.70 7.98
C ALA A 50 21.30 -21.99 8.19
N ASP A 51 21.04 -21.54 9.42
CA ASP A 51 19.84 -20.78 9.77
C ASP A 51 19.76 -19.48 8.98
N ALA A 52 20.87 -18.74 8.88
CA ALA A 52 20.92 -17.50 8.11
C ALA A 52 20.57 -17.71 6.62
N ALA A 53 21.05 -18.81 6.02
CA ALA A 53 20.71 -19.15 4.63
C ALA A 53 19.22 -19.52 4.50
N SER A 54 18.69 -20.28 5.46
CA SER A 54 17.25 -20.64 5.49
C SER A 54 16.36 -19.40 5.64
N TYR A 55 16.72 -18.47 6.52
CA TYR A 55 15.97 -17.21 6.69
C TYR A 55 16.03 -16.34 5.44
N ALA A 56 17.18 -16.24 4.78
CA ALA A 56 17.31 -15.49 3.53
C ALA A 56 16.41 -16.07 2.43
N GLN A 57 16.35 -17.40 2.32
CA GLN A 57 15.46 -18.08 1.38
C GLN A 57 13.97 -17.83 1.73
N ALA A 58 13.59 -18.00 3.00
CA ALA A 58 12.22 -17.77 3.45
C ALA A 58 11.77 -16.32 3.22
N GLN A 59 12.66 -15.35 3.44
CA GLN A 59 12.40 -13.94 3.14
C GLN A 59 12.23 -13.69 1.64
N ALA A 60 13.05 -14.32 0.79
CA ALA A 60 12.92 -14.20 -0.65
C ALA A 60 11.59 -14.80 -1.16
N GLU A 61 11.19 -15.96 -0.64
CA GLU A 61 9.91 -16.60 -0.96
C GLU A 61 8.72 -15.74 -0.49
N ALA A 62 8.77 -15.21 0.73
CA ALA A 62 7.74 -14.31 1.25
C ALA A 62 7.63 -13.03 0.41
N ALA A 63 8.77 -12.45 0.01
CA ALA A 63 8.80 -11.27 -0.86
C ALA A 63 8.22 -11.58 -2.25
N ALA A 64 8.54 -12.75 -2.83
CA ALA A 64 7.99 -13.16 -4.12
C ALA A 64 6.47 -13.36 -4.05
N ILE A 65 5.96 -14.00 -2.99
CA ILE A 65 4.53 -14.17 -2.77
C ILE A 65 3.86 -12.81 -2.62
N ALA A 66 4.41 -11.91 -1.79
CA ALA A 66 3.87 -10.57 -1.59
C ALA A 66 3.84 -9.75 -2.88
N LEU A 67 4.90 -9.82 -3.69
CA LEU A 67 4.96 -9.14 -4.98
C LEU A 67 3.92 -9.69 -5.96
N SER A 68 3.79 -11.02 -6.05
CA SER A 68 2.78 -11.64 -6.92
C SER A 68 1.35 -11.28 -6.51
N ALA A 69 1.07 -11.22 -5.21
CA ALA A 69 -0.22 -10.83 -4.68
C ALA A 69 -0.52 -9.34 -4.95
N LYS A 70 0.50 -8.49 -4.81
CA LYS A 70 0.41 -7.06 -5.16
C LYS A 70 0.10 -6.88 -6.64
N MET A 71 0.83 -7.54 -7.54
CA MET A 71 0.58 -7.42 -8.99
C MET A 71 -0.82 -7.92 -9.38
N LYS A 72 -1.30 -9.02 -8.78
CA LYS A 72 -2.67 -9.50 -9.00
C LYS A 72 -3.71 -8.46 -8.57
N LYS A 73 -3.56 -7.89 -7.37
CA LYS A 73 -4.46 -6.85 -6.88
C LYS A 73 -4.40 -5.59 -7.73
N GLU A 74 -3.20 -5.15 -8.15
CA GLU A 74 -3.04 -4.01 -9.05
C GLU A 74 -3.73 -4.24 -10.40
N ALA A 75 -3.62 -5.44 -10.97
CA ALA A 75 -4.32 -5.79 -12.21
C ALA A 75 -5.85 -5.80 -12.02
N GLU A 76 -6.35 -6.35 -10.91
CA GLU A 76 -7.78 -6.31 -10.57
C GLU A 76 -8.29 -4.87 -10.39
N TYR A 77 -7.51 -4.00 -9.72
CA TYR A 77 -7.86 -2.60 -9.56
C TYR A 77 -7.79 -1.82 -10.87
N ALA A 78 -6.82 -2.12 -11.74
CA ALA A 78 -6.74 -1.52 -13.07
C ALA A 78 -7.98 -1.87 -13.91
N ALA A 79 -8.39 -3.14 -13.93
CA ALA A 79 -9.61 -3.56 -14.62
C ALA A 79 -10.88 -2.89 -14.05
N LYS A 80 -10.96 -2.75 -12.72
CA LYS A 80 -12.07 -2.02 -12.08
C LYS A 80 -12.06 -0.53 -12.40
N ALA A 81 -10.88 0.08 -12.51
CA ALA A 81 -10.72 1.48 -12.90
C ALA A 81 -11.20 1.71 -14.34
N GLU A 82 -10.76 0.86 -15.28
CA GLU A 82 -11.20 0.94 -16.68
C GLU A 82 -12.73 0.78 -16.82
N GLN A 83 -13.34 -0.14 -16.07
CA GLN A 83 -14.79 -0.29 -16.02
C GLN A 83 -15.52 0.90 -15.38
N ALA A 84 -14.87 1.62 -14.46
CA ALA A 84 -15.42 2.83 -13.86
C ALA A 84 -15.35 4.00 -14.84
N ASP A 85 -14.23 4.15 -15.54
CA ASP A 85 -14.05 5.17 -16.57
C ASP A 85 -15.05 4.98 -17.72
N ALA A 86 -15.21 3.75 -18.21
CA ALA A 86 -16.20 3.44 -19.24
C ALA A 86 -17.64 3.78 -18.81
N ARG A 87 -17.99 3.56 -17.53
CA ARG A 87 -19.29 3.95 -16.98
C ARG A 87 -19.45 5.45 -16.85
N ALA A 88 -18.40 6.17 -16.45
CA ALA A 88 -18.41 7.62 -16.38
C ALA A 88 -18.62 8.26 -17.78
N ASP A 89 -17.97 7.71 -18.80
CA ASP A 89 -18.13 8.15 -20.18
C ASP A 89 -19.55 7.89 -20.72
N ASP A 90 -20.14 6.71 -20.45
CA ASP A 90 -21.54 6.42 -20.81
C ASP A 90 -22.52 7.41 -20.14
N LEU A 91 -22.35 7.68 -18.85
CA LEU A 91 -23.16 8.69 -18.14
C LEU A 91 -22.97 10.08 -18.77
N GLY A 92 -21.75 10.46 -19.11
CA GLY A 92 -21.45 11.70 -19.81
C GLY A 92 -22.19 11.82 -21.14
N GLN A 93 -22.20 10.76 -21.96
CA GLN A 93 -22.94 10.72 -23.22
C GLN A 93 -24.45 10.84 -23.02
N ARG A 94 -25.01 10.17 -22.01
CA ARG A 94 -26.44 10.26 -21.67
C ARG A 94 -26.85 11.68 -21.28
N TYR A 95 -26.05 12.33 -20.44
CA TYR A 95 -26.31 13.73 -20.05
C TYR A 95 -26.16 14.68 -21.23
N HIS A 96 -25.15 14.48 -22.08
CA HIS A 96 -24.97 15.26 -23.31
C HIS A 96 -26.18 15.13 -24.25
N ALA A 97 -26.69 13.91 -24.46
CA ALA A 97 -27.89 13.66 -25.25
C ALA A 97 -29.15 14.30 -24.62
N ALA A 98 -29.27 14.31 -23.29
CA ALA A 98 -30.37 14.97 -22.59
C ALA A 98 -30.34 16.49 -22.81
N VAL A 99 -29.16 17.12 -22.76
CA VAL A 99 -28.98 18.55 -23.08
C VAL A 99 -29.42 18.84 -24.52
N LEU A 100 -29.01 18.03 -25.49
CA LEU A 100 -29.40 18.20 -26.90
C LEU A 100 -30.93 18.11 -27.08
N ARG A 101 -31.59 17.14 -26.44
CA ARG A 101 -33.06 16.99 -26.48
C ARG A 101 -33.77 18.17 -25.83
N TYR A 102 -33.27 18.65 -24.70
CA TYR A 102 -33.81 19.83 -24.02
C TYR A 102 -33.70 21.09 -24.89
N GLN A 103 -32.56 21.30 -25.53
CA GLN A 103 -32.40 22.42 -26.47
C GLN A 103 -33.31 22.30 -27.69
N ALA A 104 -33.44 21.11 -28.27
CA ALA A 104 -34.36 20.89 -29.40
C ALA A 104 -35.81 21.21 -29.01
N ALA A 105 -36.24 20.79 -27.81
CA ALA A 105 -37.56 21.12 -27.27
C ALA A 105 -37.73 22.64 -27.05
N GLN A 106 -36.73 23.33 -26.50
CA GLN A 106 -36.75 24.80 -26.35
C GLN A 106 -36.86 25.52 -27.70
N ARG A 107 -36.13 25.07 -28.73
CA ARG A 107 -36.22 25.64 -30.09
C ARG A 107 -37.61 25.45 -30.70
N SER A 108 -38.25 24.29 -30.47
CA SER A 108 -39.62 24.04 -30.94
C SER A 108 -40.70 24.84 -30.20
N GLY A 109 -40.50 25.16 -28.91
CA GLY A 109 -41.41 25.99 -28.12
C GLY A 109 -41.27 27.50 -28.36
N ARG A 110 -40.17 27.94 -28.98
CA ARG A 110 -39.89 29.36 -29.29
C ARG A 110 -40.58 29.85 -30.57
N ALA A 111 -41.34 29.00 -31.26
CA ALA A 111 -42.11 29.36 -32.46
C ALA A 111 -43.46 30.04 -32.15
N THR A 112 -43.82 30.24 -30.89
CA THR A 112 -44.96 31.07 -30.50
C THR A 112 -44.50 32.52 -30.30
N ASP A 113 -44.89 33.35 -31.26
CA ASP A 113 -44.81 34.82 -31.27
C ASP A 113 -44.97 35.40 -29.86
N MET A 114 -43.92 36.03 -29.34
CA MET A 114 -43.98 36.74 -28.05
C MET A 114 -43.71 38.23 -28.32
N PRO A 115 -44.59 39.13 -27.88
CA PRO A 115 -44.47 40.56 -28.16
C PRO A 115 -43.17 41.10 -27.57
N GLY A 116 -42.51 41.97 -28.36
CA GLY A 116 -41.17 42.49 -28.10
C GLY A 116 -40.97 42.97 -26.66
N THR A 117 -39.88 42.53 -26.04
CA THR A 117 -39.42 43.00 -24.75
C THR A 117 -39.08 44.48 -24.85
N ALA A 118 -39.84 45.32 -24.14
CA ALA A 118 -39.52 46.73 -23.97
C ALA A 118 -38.17 46.85 -23.26
N GLN A 119 -37.19 47.41 -23.97
CA GLN A 119 -35.86 47.71 -23.45
C GLN A 119 -36.01 48.78 -22.35
N SER A 120 -35.64 48.45 -21.11
CA SER A 120 -35.55 49.47 -20.07
C SER A 120 -34.39 50.41 -20.40
N ALA A 121 -34.65 51.71 -20.39
CA ALA A 121 -33.65 52.72 -20.72
C ALA A 121 -32.47 52.69 -19.74
N GLU A 122 -31.25 52.79 -20.28
CA GLU A 122 -30.02 52.98 -19.52
C GLU A 122 -30.10 54.26 -18.67
N SER A 123 -29.89 54.11 -17.36
CA SER A 123 -29.71 55.22 -16.42
C SER A 123 -28.22 55.43 -16.18
N SER A 124 -27.77 56.68 -16.10
CA SER A 124 -26.35 57.07 -16.05
C SER A 124 -25.64 56.82 -14.73
N ASP A 125 -26.33 56.35 -13.69
CA ASP A 125 -25.75 56.17 -12.35
C ASP A 125 -25.97 54.75 -11.82
N GLY A 126 -24.95 53.90 -12.01
CA GLY A 126 -24.80 52.58 -11.37
C GLY A 126 -24.77 51.40 -12.34
N PRO A 127 -24.10 50.29 -11.98
CA PRO A 127 -24.11 49.07 -12.80
C PRO A 127 -25.56 48.63 -12.96
N GLY A 128 -26.04 48.63 -14.20
CA GLY A 128 -27.40 48.24 -14.55
C GLY A 128 -27.76 46.93 -13.87
N GLY A 129 -28.88 46.92 -13.13
CA GLY A 129 -29.34 45.75 -12.39
C GLY A 129 -29.33 44.54 -13.31
N SER A 130 -28.67 43.46 -12.86
CA SER A 130 -28.61 42.20 -13.60
C SER A 130 -30.03 41.84 -14.03
N PRO A 131 -30.30 41.61 -15.33
CA PRO A 131 -31.65 41.39 -15.80
C PRO A 131 -32.29 40.28 -14.96
N VAL A 132 -33.47 40.54 -14.40
CA VAL A 132 -34.29 39.49 -13.79
C VAL A 132 -34.67 38.56 -14.93
N ILE A 133 -33.87 37.54 -15.17
CA ILE A 133 -34.13 36.52 -16.18
C ILE A 133 -35.27 35.67 -15.64
N PRO A 134 -36.50 35.76 -16.17
CA PRO A 134 -37.60 34.91 -15.71
C PRO A 134 -37.19 33.44 -15.85
N LEU A 135 -37.55 32.62 -14.86
CA LEU A 135 -37.35 31.16 -14.90
C LEU A 135 -37.97 30.61 -16.20
N GLY A 136 -37.11 30.31 -17.17
CA GLY A 136 -37.49 30.02 -18.57
C GLY A 136 -36.60 30.72 -19.62
N ASN A 137 -35.96 31.83 -19.28
CA ASN A 137 -35.13 32.65 -20.17
C ASN A 137 -33.61 32.56 -19.90
N ILE A 138 -33.17 31.69 -18.98
CA ILE A 138 -31.73 31.45 -18.78
C ILE A 138 -31.23 30.69 -20.00
N LEU A 139 -30.76 31.42 -21.01
CA LEU A 139 -29.96 30.86 -22.09
C LEU A 139 -28.58 30.55 -21.51
N ILE A 140 -28.40 29.33 -21.03
CA ILE A 140 -27.07 28.80 -20.78
C ILE A 140 -26.42 28.61 -22.16
N PRO A 141 -25.23 29.18 -22.40
CA PRO A 141 -24.47 28.89 -23.61
C PRO A 141 -24.33 27.37 -23.80
N GLU A 142 -24.48 26.90 -25.04
CA GLU A 142 -24.46 25.46 -25.34
C GLU A 142 -23.17 24.78 -24.85
N ALA A 143 -22.04 25.47 -24.97
CA ALA A 143 -20.76 25.00 -24.43
C ALA A 143 -20.79 24.80 -22.90
N ASP A 144 -21.35 25.75 -22.16
CA ASP A 144 -21.45 25.69 -20.70
C ASP A 144 -22.42 24.58 -20.25
N ALA A 145 -23.51 24.38 -20.99
CA ALA A 145 -24.45 23.29 -20.75
C ALA A 145 -23.79 21.91 -20.92
N PHE A 146 -22.92 21.76 -21.91
CA PHE A 146 -22.15 20.52 -22.09
C PHE A 146 -21.09 20.32 -21.01
N VAL A 147 -20.38 21.36 -20.59
CA VAL A 147 -19.42 21.28 -19.48
C VAL A 147 -20.13 20.86 -18.18
N CYS A 148 -21.29 21.45 -17.89
CA CYS A 148 -22.12 21.07 -16.75
C CYS A 148 -22.60 19.63 -16.83
N ALA A 149 -23.03 19.16 -18.01
CA ALA A 149 -23.43 17.77 -18.24
C ALA A 149 -22.28 16.78 -18.00
N THR A 150 -21.10 17.05 -18.54
CA THR A 150 -19.92 16.20 -18.34
C THR A 150 -19.48 16.18 -16.87
N ASN A 151 -19.44 17.33 -16.21
CA ASN A 151 -19.10 17.41 -14.78
C ASN A 151 -20.13 16.68 -13.90
N THR A 152 -21.40 16.76 -14.24
CA THR A 152 -22.47 16.03 -13.54
C THR A 152 -22.28 14.52 -13.67
N GLY A 153 -21.96 14.02 -14.88
CA GLY A 153 -21.64 12.62 -15.11
C GLY A 153 -20.44 12.15 -14.26
N ARG A 154 -19.35 12.92 -14.22
CA ARG A 154 -18.16 12.62 -13.41
C ARG A 154 -18.46 12.61 -11.91
N LEU A 155 -19.21 13.59 -11.41
CA LEU A 155 -19.58 13.66 -10.00
C LEU A 155 -20.51 12.52 -9.59
N GLN A 156 -21.43 12.11 -10.47
CA GLN A 156 -22.29 10.97 -10.21
C GLN A 156 -21.49 9.66 -10.16
N ALA A 157 -20.58 9.44 -11.11
CA ALA A 157 -19.68 8.29 -11.10
C ALA A 157 -18.82 8.26 -9.82
N ALA A 158 -18.26 9.41 -9.40
CA ALA A 158 -17.50 9.52 -8.16
C ALA A 158 -18.35 9.23 -6.91
N ARG A 159 -19.60 9.69 -6.88
CA ARG A 159 -20.55 9.41 -5.79
C ARG A 159 -20.89 7.92 -5.71
N GLU A 160 -21.21 7.29 -6.84
CA GLU A 160 -21.51 5.86 -6.89
C GLU A 160 -20.31 5.01 -6.45
N TRP A 161 -19.10 5.41 -6.85
CA TRP A 161 -17.88 4.79 -6.36
C TRP A 161 -17.71 4.96 -4.85
N ALA A 162 -17.87 6.16 -4.31
CA ALA A 162 -17.74 6.41 -2.86
C ALA A 162 -18.73 5.56 -2.05
N LEU A 163 -19.99 5.48 -2.48
CA LEU A 163 -21.01 4.64 -1.83
C LEU A 163 -20.67 3.14 -1.89
N SER A 164 -19.98 2.68 -2.93
CA SER A 164 -19.53 1.28 -3.02
C SER A 164 -18.45 0.90 -2.00
N LEU A 165 -17.68 1.89 -1.50
CA LEU A 165 -16.67 1.69 -0.48
C LEU A 165 -17.27 1.61 0.93
N GLU A 166 -18.34 2.36 1.20
CA GLU A 166 -19.04 2.35 2.50
C GLU A 166 -19.74 1.01 2.78
N VAL A 167 -20.18 0.30 1.74
CA VAL A 167 -20.84 -1.01 1.86
C VAL A 167 -19.84 -2.17 2.06
N GLN A 168 -18.55 -1.95 1.80
CA GLN A 168 -17.49 -2.97 1.93
C GLN A 168 -16.74 -2.91 3.27
N GLN A 169 -17.08 -1.98 4.18
CA GLN A 169 -16.62 -1.94 5.57
C GLN A 169 -17.57 -2.71 6.48
#